data_AF-X0SYX8-F1
#
_entry.id   AF-X0SYX8-F1
#
_cell.length_a   1.000
_cell.length_b   1.000
_cell.length_c   1.000
_cell.angle_alpha   90.00
_cell.angle_beta   90.00
_cell.angle_gamma   90.00
#
_symmetry.space_group_name_H-M   'P 1'
#
loop_
_entity.id
_entity.type
_entity.pdbx_description
1 polymer ?
#
loop_
_entity_poly.entity_id
_entity_poly.type
_entity_poly.pdbx_seq_one_letter_code
_entity_poly.pdbx_strand_id
1 'polypeptide(L)'
;DHFGRYSSYAKEWDEICYNAPYYLPFRVSGNDRGDKAPSTGVTFSYWYNDVLHTKAYDPATDPYNDGWDNGGFDTIPQRAVSKNVMTVGAVDDAVLNGSRYLPEATMTNFSGWGPTDDGRIKPDVVGNGKSLYTTDGDHNTDYETVSGTSLSTPNISGSAILLIEYYGELFTGQAMRASTLKGLIIHTADDLGNPGPDYKYGWGLMNTEAAAALIKEHKDFPSDNMIVEAALDTGNTGDTYAVDWDGTGEFRATLCWTDPPGTESEVLDDTSSKLVNDLDLRITGPGGSPTYNPYTLNPANPSVAATTGDNTLDNVEQVYIPATGLAGTYTVKVSYIGTLTNGTQAYSLITAADEYVCCPTTISSYPYAEGFEDGFGYWVNADGDDIDWTRHTGSTPSTNTGPSSAYEGSYYLYIESTSPNNPDKIA
;
A
#
# COMPACT_ATOMS: atom_id res chain seq x y z
N ASP A 1 21.15 -7.99 21.18
CA ASP A 1 19.95 -7.55 20.47
C ASP A 1 20.27 -7.34 18.99
N HIS A 2 19.35 -7.76 18.13
CA HIS A 2 19.45 -7.88 16.67
C HIS A 2 18.29 -7.14 15.95
N PHE A 3 17.33 -6.56 16.69
CA PHE A 3 16.27 -5.75 16.09
C PHE A 3 16.84 -4.52 15.39
N GLY A 4 16.12 -4.05 14.37
CA GLY A 4 16.48 -2.87 13.56
C GLY A 4 17.70 -3.04 12.64
N ARG A 5 18.60 -3.97 12.96
CA ARG A 5 19.90 -4.16 12.32
C ARG A 5 19.83 -4.70 10.90
N TYR A 6 20.43 -3.95 9.98
CA TYR A 6 20.77 -4.42 8.63
C TYR A 6 21.96 -5.39 8.65
N SER A 7 21.66 -6.65 8.97
CA SER A 7 22.63 -7.75 9.06
C SER A 7 22.95 -8.38 7.69
N SER A 8 23.84 -9.38 7.68
CA SER A 8 24.06 -10.25 6.50
C SER A 8 22.78 -10.89 5.98
N TYR A 9 21.84 -11.28 6.85
CA TYR A 9 20.53 -11.76 6.42
C TYR A 9 19.74 -10.68 5.68
N ALA A 10 19.75 -9.42 6.16
CA ALA A 10 19.03 -8.34 5.50
C ALA A 10 19.58 -8.11 4.08
N LYS A 11 20.91 -8.11 3.97
CA LYS A 11 21.66 -7.96 2.73
C LYS A 11 21.39 -9.09 1.74
N GLU A 12 21.41 -10.35 2.18
CA GLU A 12 21.09 -11.51 1.33
C GLU A 12 19.66 -11.40 0.74
N TRP A 13 18.70 -10.92 1.53
CA TRP A 13 17.33 -10.69 1.05
C TRP A 13 17.27 -9.56 0.01
N ASP A 14 17.99 -8.46 0.22
CA ASP A 14 18.09 -7.39 -0.77
C ASP A 14 18.81 -7.86 -2.05
N GLU A 15 19.83 -8.71 -1.95
CA GLU A 15 20.49 -9.36 -3.08
C GLU A 15 19.52 -10.24 -3.89
N ILE A 16 18.69 -11.05 -3.22
CA ILE A 16 17.67 -11.88 -3.89
C ILE A 16 16.68 -10.99 -4.64
N CYS A 17 16.15 -9.96 -3.98
CA CYS A 17 15.15 -9.08 -4.58
C CYS A 17 15.74 -8.27 -5.75
N TYR A 18 16.97 -7.78 -5.61
CA TYR A 18 17.66 -7.03 -6.67
C TYR A 18 17.90 -7.89 -7.91
N ASN A 19 18.24 -9.17 -7.73
CA ASN A 19 18.44 -10.12 -8.83
C ASN A 19 17.11 -10.68 -9.40
N ALA A 20 15.99 -10.49 -8.69
CA ALA A 20 14.65 -10.92 -9.09
C ALA A 20 13.66 -9.74 -9.09
N PRO A 21 13.76 -8.80 -10.06
CA PRO A 21 13.05 -7.51 -10.02
C PRO A 21 11.51 -7.58 -10.09
N TYR A 22 10.95 -8.77 -10.33
CA TYR A 22 9.51 -9.04 -10.36
C TYR A 22 9.04 -9.87 -9.16
N TYR A 23 9.91 -10.11 -8.17
CA TYR A 23 9.61 -10.86 -6.96
C TYR A 23 9.60 -9.95 -5.74
N LEU A 24 8.41 -9.70 -5.18
CA LEU A 24 8.24 -8.97 -3.93
C LEU A 24 7.95 -9.93 -2.78
N PRO A 25 8.92 -10.25 -1.91
CA PRO A 25 8.66 -11.05 -0.73
C PRO A 25 8.01 -10.23 0.38
N PHE A 26 7.10 -10.89 1.12
CA PHE A 26 6.42 -10.31 2.28
C PHE A 26 7.02 -10.86 3.58
N ARG A 27 7.26 -9.97 4.55
CA ARG A 27 7.93 -10.27 5.81
C ARG A 27 7.13 -9.76 7.00
N VAL A 28 7.00 -10.60 8.02
CA VAL A 28 6.37 -10.23 9.29
C VAL A 28 7.20 -9.14 10.00
N SER A 29 6.55 -8.15 10.60
CA SER A 29 7.26 -7.11 11.38
C SER A 29 7.72 -7.57 12.77
N GLY A 30 7.34 -8.78 13.22
CA GLY A 30 7.64 -9.31 14.55
C GLY A 30 6.43 -9.24 15.50
N ASN A 31 6.49 -9.97 16.61
CA ASN A 31 5.43 -9.99 17.64
C ASN A 31 5.95 -9.63 19.05
N ASP A 32 7.21 -9.21 19.13
CA ASP A 32 7.97 -9.09 20.37
C ASP A 32 7.89 -7.67 20.98
N ARG A 33 7.10 -6.76 20.39
CA ARG A 33 7.02 -5.35 20.84
C ARG A 33 6.60 -5.19 22.29
N GLY A 34 5.72 -6.09 22.76
CA GLY A 34 5.22 -6.08 24.12
C GLY A 34 6.16 -6.75 25.13
N ASP A 35 7.23 -7.38 24.67
CA ASP A 35 8.10 -8.19 25.51
C ASP A 35 9.10 -7.30 26.26
N LYS A 36 9.18 -7.55 27.57
CA LYS A 36 10.10 -6.83 28.47
C LYS A 36 11.41 -7.58 28.55
N ALA A 37 12.50 -6.84 28.76
CA ALA A 37 13.75 -7.46 29.18
C ALA A 37 13.53 -8.38 30.40
N PRO A 38 14.14 -9.58 30.43
CA PRO A 38 14.14 -10.42 31.62
C PRO A 38 14.75 -9.68 32.81
N SER A 39 14.40 -10.08 34.03
CA SER A 39 15.12 -9.58 35.21
C SER A 39 16.57 -10.07 35.22
N THR A 40 17.50 -9.28 35.75
CA THR A 40 18.92 -9.67 35.87
C THR A 40 19.07 -11.06 36.50
N GLY A 41 19.85 -11.92 35.84
CA GLY A 41 20.12 -13.29 36.25
C GLY A 41 19.07 -14.31 35.81
N VAL A 42 17.91 -13.89 35.28
CA VAL A 42 16.92 -14.81 34.69
C VAL A 42 17.53 -15.44 33.44
N THR A 43 17.45 -16.77 33.33
CA THR A 43 17.92 -17.48 32.14
C THR A 43 16.90 -17.34 31.02
N PHE A 44 17.33 -16.79 29.89
CA PHE A 44 16.56 -16.76 28.65
C PHE A 44 17.15 -17.73 27.64
N SER A 45 16.33 -18.15 26.67
CA SER A 45 16.76 -19.02 25.58
C SER A 45 16.73 -18.22 24.27
N TYR A 46 17.70 -18.46 23.40
CA TYR A 46 17.77 -17.82 22.09
C TYR A 46 18.30 -18.82 21.06
N TRP A 47 17.87 -18.66 19.81
CA TRP A 47 18.36 -19.48 18.70
C TRP A 47 19.55 -18.79 18.04
N TYR A 48 20.62 -19.54 17.80
CA TYR A 48 21.77 -19.08 17.02
C TYR A 48 22.30 -20.25 16.20
N ASN A 49 22.45 -20.07 14.88
CA ASN A 49 22.84 -21.13 13.94
C ASN A 49 22.02 -22.43 14.11
N ASP A 50 20.69 -22.31 14.20
CA ASP A 50 19.75 -23.42 14.41
C ASP A 50 20.00 -24.26 15.68
N VAL A 51 20.72 -23.72 16.64
CA VAL A 51 20.96 -24.31 17.96
C VAL A 51 20.29 -23.45 19.02
N LEU A 52 19.53 -24.08 19.92
CA LEU A 52 18.97 -23.41 21.09
C LEU A 52 20.07 -23.22 22.14
N HIS A 53 20.36 -21.96 22.46
CA HIS A 53 21.27 -21.55 23.51
C HIS A 53 20.48 -21.01 24.71
N THR A 54 21.10 -21.03 25.88
CA THR A 54 20.57 -20.40 27.09
C THR A 54 21.63 -19.52 27.73
N LYS A 55 21.26 -18.32 28.17
CA LYS A 55 22.14 -17.38 28.88
C LYS A 55 21.38 -16.73 30.04
N ALA A 56 22.07 -16.47 31.16
CA ALA A 56 21.53 -15.61 32.21
C ALA A 56 21.59 -14.15 31.76
N TYR A 57 20.46 -13.45 31.80
CA TYR A 57 20.36 -12.06 31.37
C TYR A 57 21.23 -11.14 32.24
N ASP A 58 22.13 -10.40 31.61
CA ASP A 58 22.94 -9.39 32.27
C ASP A 58 22.82 -8.05 31.51
N PRO A 59 22.11 -7.04 32.07
CA PRO A 59 21.89 -5.77 31.38
C PRO A 59 23.19 -5.01 31.05
N ALA A 60 24.33 -5.36 31.66
CA ALA A 60 25.62 -4.76 31.32
C ALA A 60 26.23 -5.33 30.02
N THR A 61 25.86 -6.55 29.63
CA THR A 61 26.38 -7.23 28.44
C THR A 61 25.31 -7.61 27.41
N ASP A 62 24.05 -7.53 27.82
CA ASP A 62 22.83 -7.71 27.03
C ASP A 62 21.99 -6.42 27.10
N PRO A 63 22.52 -5.26 26.65
CA PRO A 63 21.70 -4.06 26.60
C PRO A 63 20.50 -4.31 25.69
N TYR A 64 19.32 -4.04 26.22
CA TYR A 64 18.04 -4.12 25.53
C TYR A 64 17.46 -2.70 25.58
N ASN A 65 17.71 -1.92 24.53
CA ASN A 65 17.23 -0.54 24.40
C ASN A 65 16.23 -0.44 23.23
N ASP A 66 15.44 -1.48 23.12
CA ASP A 66 14.53 -1.81 22.04
C ASP A 66 13.19 -2.30 22.63
N GLY A 67 12.16 -2.36 21.79
CA GLY A 67 10.83 -2.82 22.18
C GLY A 67 10.27 -2.10 23.38
N TRP A 68 9.71 -2.87 24.33
CA TRP A 68 9.02 -2.31 25.50
C TRP A 68 9.86 -1.24 26.22
N ASP A 69 11.16 -1.45 26.35
CA ASP A 69 12.07 -0.60 27.09
C ASP A 69 12.45 0.68 26.31
N ASN A 70 12.19 0.72 25.00
CA ASN A 70 12.30 1.88 24.11
C ASN A 70 10.94 2.45 23.67
N GLY A 71 9.94 2.42 24.55
CA GLY A 71 8.61 2.94 24.25
C GLY A 71 7.84 2.15 23.17
N GLY A 72 8.31 0.95 22.83
CA GLY A 72 7.75 0.05 21.83
C GLY A 72 8.41 0.13 20.44
N PHE A 73 9.45 0.93 20.25
CA PHE A 73 10.11 1.12 18.95
C PHE A 73 11.32 0.20 18.78
N ASP A 74 11.83 0.12 17.56
CA ASP A 74 13.01 -0.66 17.19
C ASP A 74 12.84 -2.16 17.45
N THR A 75 11.84 -2.78 16.80
CA THR A 75 11.49 -4.21 17.03
C THR A 75 11.33 -4.98 15.74
N ILE A 76 11.83 -4.43 14.63
CA ILE A 76 11.74 -5.08 13.33
C ILE A 76 12.86 -6.12 13.21
N PRO A 77 12.55 -7.39 12.95
CA PRO A 77 13.56 -8.44 12.88
C PRO A 77 14.46 -8.28 11.64
N GLN A 78 15.68 -8.80 11.73
CA GLN A 78 16.76 -8.65 10.75
C GLN A 78 16.41 -8.92 9.27
N ARG A 79 15.42 -9.77 8.96
CA ARG A 79 15.00 -10.03 7.57
C ARG A 79 13.91 -9.08 7.09
N ALA A 80 13.18 -8.50 8.03
CA ALA A 80 12.11 -7.54 7.79
C ALA A 80 12.63 -6.10 7.68
N VAL A 81 13.90 -5.85 8.02
CA VAL A 81 14.55 -4.54 7.80
C VAL A 81 15.13 -4.40 6.39
N SER A 82 15.14 -5.45 5.56
CA SER A 82 15.58 -5.38 4.16
C SER A 82 14.82 -4.28 3.39
N LYS A 83 15.51 -3.54 2.52
CA LYS A 83 14.93 -2.41 1.78
C LYS A 83 13.88 -2.89 0.77
N ASN A 84 14.14 -4.02 0.14
CA ASN A 84 13.42 -4.49 -1.05
C ASN A 84 12.27 -5.46 -0.76
N VAL A 85 11.98 -5.72 0.52
CA VAL A 85 10.84 -6.57 0.93
C VAL A 85 9.64 -5.69 1.30
N MET A 86 8.44 -6.29 1.32
CA MET A 86 7.25 -5.69 1.95
C MET A 86 7.14 -6.20 3.39
N THR A 87 7.38 -5.34 4.36
CA THR A 87 7.29 -5.63 5.79
C THR A 87 5.91 -5.28 6.30
N VAL A 88 5.27 -6.25 6.95
CA VAL A 88 3.85 -6.21 7.29
C VAL A 88 3.66 -6.26 8.81
N GLY A 89 3.06 -5.19 9.35
CA GLY A 89 2.57 -5.15 10.72
C GLY A 89 1.13 -5.67 10.88
N ALA A 90 0.63 -5.66 12.11
CA ALA A 90 -0.69 -6.19 12.45
C ALA A 90 -1.54 -5.16 13.19
N VAL A 91 -2.75 -4.96 12.68
CA VAL A 91 -3.85 -4.23 13.33
C VAL A 91 -4.98 -5.18 13.73
N ASP A 92 -5.85 -4.68 14.61
CA ASP A 92 -7.18 -5.24 14.86
C ASP A 92 -7.98 -5.32 13.54
N ASP A 93 -8.97 -6.22 13.49
CA ASP A 93 -9.77 -6.45 12.29
C ASP A 93 -10.55 -5.18 11.91
N ALA A 94 -10.22 -4.59 10.77
CA ALA A 94 -10.79 -3.33 10.29
C ALA A 94 -12.16 -3.52 9.60
N VAL A 95 -13.01 -4.40 10.13
CA VAL A 95 -14.28 -4.80 9.50
C VAL A 95 -15.43 -4.72 10.52
N LEU A 96 -16.35 -3.79 10.26
CA LEU A 96 -17.58 -3.62 11.03
C LEU A 96 -18.79 -3.92 10.14
N ASN A 97 -19.65 -4.85 10.58
CA ASN A 97 -20.85 -5.28 9.85
C ASN A 97 -20.57 -5.78 8.41
N GLY A 98 -19.41 -6.40 8.19
CA GLY A 98 -19.00 -6.93 6.88
C GLY A 98 -18.41 -5.89 5.93
N SER A 99 -18.24 -4.64 6.37
CA SER A 99 -17.64 -3.57 5.58
C SER A 99 -16.37 -3.05 6.23
N ARG A 100 -15.44 -2.59 5.40
CA ARG A 100 -14.21 -1.94 5.84
C ARG A 100 -14.52 -0.71 6.71
N TYR A 101 -13.92 -0.62 7.89
CA TYR A 101 -14.14 0.45 8.85
C TYR A 101 -12.83 0.82 9.56
N LEU A 102 -12.15 1.86 9.05
CA LEU A 102 -10.82 2.27 9.49
C LEU A 102 -10.68 2.53 11.00
N PRO A 103 -11.67 3.09 11.72
CA PRO A 103 -11.52 3.30 13.16
C PRO A 103 -11.31 2.01 13.99
N GLU A 104 -11.63 0.84 13.45
CA GLU A 104 -11.33 -0.46 14.10
C GLU A 104 -9.92 -0.99 13.81
N ALA A 105 -9.23 -0.45 12.81
CA ALA A 105 -7.86 -0.80 12.42
C ALA A 105 -6.80 -0.30 13.45
N THR A 106 -7.01 -0.59 14.72
CA THR A 106 -6.15 -0.15 15.81
C THR A 106 -4.92 -1.03 15.93
N MET A 107 -3.76 -0.43 16.25
CA MET A 107 -2.51 -1.16 16.39
C MET A 107 -2.59 -2.24 17.47
N THR A 108 -2.24 -3.47 17.11
CA THR A 108 -2.15 -4.59 18.06
C THR A 108 -1.03 -4.35 19.08
N ASN A 109 -1.16 -4.91 20.27
CA ASN A 109 -0.14 -4.76 21.33
C ASN A 109 1.21 -5.42 21.01
N PHE A 110 1.25 -6.37 20.07
CA PHE A 110 2.43 -7.16 19.74
C PHE A 110 3.16 -6.75 18.46
N SER A 111 2.48 -6.12 17.49
CA SER A 111 3.07 -5.81 16.18
C SER A 111 4.37 -5.02 16.33
N GLY A 112 5.45 -5.50 15.72
CA GLY A 112 6.74 -4.81 15.70
C GLY A 112 6.65 -3.45 14.99
N TRP A 113 7.36 -2.47 15.55
CA TRP A 113 7.49 -1.09 15.08
C TRP A 113 8.94 -0.79 14.72
N GLY A 114 9.13 0.06 13.72
CA GLY A 114 10.43 0.64 13.40
C GLY A 114 10.87 1.69 14.43
N PRO A 115 11.80 2.58 14.07
CA PRO A 115 12.59 2.56 12.84
C PRO A 115 13.47 1.31 12.75
N THR A 116 14.13 1.11 11.61
CA THR A 116 15.37 0.31 11.57
C THR A 116 16.51 1.08 12.27
N ASP A 117 17.65 0.45 12.57
CA ASP A 117 18.80 1.12 13.20
C ASP A 117 19.24 2.36 12.41
N ASP A 118 19.20 2.26 11.07
CA ASP A 118 19.56 3.33 10.14
C ASP A 118 18.44 4.34 9.88
N GLY A 119 17.30 4.21 10.57
CA GLY A 119 16.23 5.21 10.61
C GLY A 119 15.11 5.03 9.58
N ARG A 120 15.16 4.00 8.74
CA ARG A 120 14.17 3.73 7.69
C ARG A 120 12.81 3.36 8.27
N ILE A 121 11.77 3.64 7.49
CA ILE A 121 10.37 3.38 7.84
C ILE A 121 10.08 1.89 7.72
N LYS A 122 9.73 1.28 8.85
CA LYS A 122 9.19 -0.08 8.95
C LYS A 122 8.12 -0.13 10.06
N PRO A 123 7.08 -0.98 9.96
CA PRO A 123 6.73 -1.78 8.78
C PRO A 123 6.43 -0.91 7.55
N ASP A 124 6.36 -1.49 6.35
CA ASP A 124 5.96 -0.72 5.17
C ASP A 124 4.44 -0.48 5.20
N VAL A 125 3.65 -1.49 5.58
CA VAL A 125 2.19 -1.40 5.72
C VAL A 125 1.69 -2.30 6.85
N VAL A 126 0.42 -2.16 7.23
CA VAL A 126 -0.27 -3.06 8.16
C VAL A 126 -1.44 -3.77 7.50
N GLY A 127 -1.85 -4.89 8.11
CA GLY A 127 -3.04 -5.65 7.73
C GLY A 127 -3.70 -6.28 8.95
N ASN A 128 -4.90 -6.82 8.77
CA ASN A 128 -5.64 -7.47 9.85
C ASN A 128 -4.83 -8.67 10.36
N GLY A 129 -4.52 -8.69 11.65
CA GLY A 129 -3.64 -9.70 12.25
C GLY A 129 -4.10 -10.19 13.61
N LYS A 130 -5.28 -9.79 14.08
CA LYS A 130 -5.81 -10.18 15.39
C LYS A 130 -7.11 -10.95 15.25
N SER A 131 -7.25 -12.00 16.05
CA SER A 131 -8.43 -12.86 16.11
C SER A 131 -8.90 -13.35 14.74
N LEU A 132 -7.96 -13.73 13.89
CA LEU A 132 -8.27 -14.23 12.55
C LEU A 132 -8.64 -15.70 12.59
N TYR A 133 -9.77 -16.05 11.99
CA TYR A 133 -10.20 -17.43 11.79
C TYR A 133 -9.46 -18.03 10.59
N THR A 134 -8.67 -19.08 10.83
CA THR A 134 -7.79 -19.68 9.82
C THR A 134 -7.75 -21.20 9.99
N THR A 135 -7.21 -21.90 8.99
CA THR A 135 -7.03 -23.36 9.03
C THR A 135 -6.01 -23.77 10.08
N ASP A 136 -6.28 -24.86 10.79
CA ASP A 136 -5.35 -25.51 11.71
C ASP A 136 -4.90 -26.88 11.18
N GLY A 137 -3.72 -27.33 11.60
CA GLY A 137 -3.06 -28.55 11.14
C GLY A 137 -3.50 -29.84 11.84
N ASP A 138 -4.34 -29.78 12.88
CA ASP A 138 -4.70 -30.95 13.68
C ASP A 138 -5.65 -31.91 12.92
N HIS A 139 -6.59 -31.40 12.10
CA HIS A 139 -7.53 -32.22 11.31
C HIS A 139 -7.92 -31.57 9.96
N ASN A 140 -8.44 -32.37 9.01
CA ASN A 140 -8.86 -31.90 7.67
C ASN A 140 -10.04 -30.91 7.65
N THR A 141 -10.70 -30.67 8.78
CA THR A 141 -11.80 -29.72 8.92
C THR A 141 -11.51 -28.70 10.02
N ASP A 142 -10.26 -28.63 10.47
CA ASP A 142 -9.88 -27.86 11.64
C ASP A 142 -9.62 -26.40 11.29
N TYR A 143 -10.08 -25.56 12.19
CA TYR A 143 -9.88 -24.12 12.11
C TYR A 143 -9.74 -23.58 13.52
N GLU A 144 -8.85 -22.62 13.65
CA GLU A 144 -8.60 -21.91 14.90
C GLU A 144 -8.72 -20.41 14.72
N THR A 145 -8.73 -19.71 15.84
CA THR A 145 -8.68 -18.25 15.88
C THR A 145 -7.37 -17.82 16.53
N VAL A 146 -6.48 -17.23 15.74
CA VAL A 146 -5.12 -16.85 16.16
C VAL A 146 -4.81 -15.40 15.83
N SER A 147 -3.80 -14.86 16.50
CA SER A 147 -3.32 -13.49 16.32
C SER A 147 -1.82 -13.47 16.10
N GLY A 148 -1.34 -12.56 15.27
CA GLY A 148 0.08 -12.37 14.98
C GLY A 148 0.30 -11.65 13.66
N THR A 149 1.44 -10.99 13.53
CA THR A 149 1.91 -10.45 12.23
C THR A 149 2.12 -11.56 11.19
N SER A 150 2.32 -12.80 11.66
CA SER A 150 2.32 -14.02 10.85
C SER A 150 0.99 -14.31 10.15
N LEU A 151 -0.12 -13.70 10.59
CA LEU A 151 -1.43 -13.84 9.95
C LEU A 151 -1.77 -12.62 9.08
N SER A 152 -1.31 -11.42 9.46
CA SER A 152 -1.46 -10.24 8.59
C SER A 152 -0.62 -10.33 7.32
N THR A 153 0.58 -10.94 7.40
CA THR A 153 1.47 -11.13 6.24
C THR A 153 0.84 -11.99 5.13
N PRO A 154 0.31 -13.20 5.38
CA PRO A 154 -0.35 -13.99 4.35
C PRO A 154 -1.63 -13.32 3.82
N ASN A 155 -2.40 -12.62 4.66
CA ASN A 155 -3.55 -11.82 4.22
C ASN A 155 -3.14 -10.80 3.14
N ILE A 156 -2.13 -9.97 3.44
CA ILE A 156 -1.61 -8.98 2.50
C ILE A 156 -1.00 -9.65 1.26
N SER A 157 -0.22 -10.71 1.42
CA SER A 157 0.41 -11.39 0.28
C SER A 157 -0.60 -12.04 -0.67
N GLY A 158 -1.68 -12.62 -0.13
CA GLY A 158 -2.77 -13.18 -0.93
C GLY A 158 -3.51 -12.09 -1.70
N SER A 159 -3.77 -10.96 -1.05
CA SER A 159 -4.35 -9.78 -1.70
C SER A 159 -3.44 -9.22 -2.80
N ALA A 160 -2.13 -9.18 -2.58
CA ALA A 160 -1.16 -8.72 -3.57
C ALA A 160 -1.09 -9.63 -4.81
N ILE A 161 -1.30 -10.94 -4.66
CA ILE A 161 -1.39 -11.87 -5.80
C ILE A 161 -2.60 -11.54 -6.68
N LEU A 162 -3.74 -11.15 -6.10
CA LEU A 162 -4.92 -10.72 -6.87
C LEU A 162 -4.60 -9.45 -7.70
N LEU A 163 -3.81 -8.52 -7.15
CA LEU A 163 -3.37 -7.34 -7.90
C LEU A 163 -2.45 -7.70 -9.07
N ILE A 164 -1.54 -8.66 -8.88
CA ILE A 164 -0.67 -9.17 -9.95
C ILE A 164 -1.50 -9.84 -11.06
N GLU A 165 -2.46 -10.70 -10.67
CA GLU A 165 -3.37 -11.37 -11.61
C GLU A 165 -4.17 -10.34 -12.41
N TYR A 166 -4.83 -9.41 -11.73
CA TYR A 166 -5.64 -8.37 -12.36
C TYR A 166 -4.83 -7.47 -13.31
N TYR A 167 -3.61 -7.09 -12.91
CA TYR A 167 -2.70 -6.38 -13.81
C TYR A 167 -2.34 -7.21 -15.05
N GLY A 168 -2.05 -8.50 -14.89
CA GLY A 168 -1.75 -9.40 -16.00
C GLY A 168 -2.91 -9.56 -16.99
N GLU A 169 -4.15 -9.55 -16.49
CA GLU A 169 -5.36 -9.56 -17.31
C GLU A 169 -5.50 -8.27 -18.13
N LEU A 170 -5.33 -7.11 -17.51
CA LEU A 170 -5.49 -5.81 -18.16
C LEU A 170 -4.32 -5.43 -19.10
N PHE A 171 -3.11 -5.88 -18.77
CA PHE A 171 -1.86 -5.58 -19.48
C PHE A 171 -1.22 -6.86 -20.01
N THR A 172 -1.96 -7.59 -20.84
CA THR A 172 -1.52 -8.89 -21.39
C THR A 172 -0.11 -8.84 -21.96
N GLY A 173 0.76 -9.72 -21.47
CA GLY A 173 2.17 -9.82 -21.90
C GLY A 173 3.13 -8.90 -21.15
N GLN A 174 2.64 -8.07 -20.22
CA GLN A 174 3.46 -7.30 -19.28
C GLN A 174 3.56 -8.01 -17.93
N ALA A 175 4.60 -7.67 -17.18
CA ALA A 175 4.81 -8.16 -15.82
C ALA A 175 5.04 -6.96 -14.91
N MET A 176 4.36 -6.93 -13.77
CA MET A 176 4.49 -5.87 -12.78
C MET A 176 5.79 -6.05 -11.98
N ARG A 177 6.66 -5.03 -11.93
CA ARG A 177 7.84 -5.07 -11.07
C ARG A 177 7.48 -5.15 -9.59
N ALA A 178 8.40 -5.70 -8.81
CA ALA A 178 8.30 -5.72 -7.34
C ALA A 178 8.19 -4.29 -6.76
N SER A 179 8.94 -3.33 -7.32
CA SER A 179 8.84 -1.91 -6.94
C SER A 179 7.48 -1.30 -7.30
N THR A 180 6.85 -1.72 -8.39
CA THR A 180 5.52 -1.26 -8.80
C THR A 180 4.46 -1.79 -7.86
N LEU A 181 4.49 -3.09 -7.55
CA LEU A 181 3.57 -3.68 -6.58
C LEU A 181 3.73 -3.06 -5.18
N LYS A 182 4.98 -2.89 -4.71
CA LYS A 182 5.26 -2.25 -3.42
C LYS A 182 4.80 -0.80 -3.40
N GLY A 183 5.15 -0.02 -4.41
CA GLY A 183 4.75 1.37 -4.57
C GLY A 183 3.23 1.52 -4.64
N LEU A 184 2.53 0.67 -5.39
CA LEU A 184 1.07 0.69 -5.54
C LEU A 184 0.36 0.42 -4.20
N ILE A 185 0.81 -0.59 -3.47
CA ILE A 185 0.25 -0.94 -2.15
C ILE A 185 0.45 0.20 -1.16
N ILE A 186 1.64 0.80 -1.12
CA ILE A 186 1.96 1.95 -0.26
C ILE A 186 1.15 3.18 -0.67
N HIS A 187 1.06 3.45 -1.96
CA HIS A 187 0.39 4.63 -2.50
C HIS A 187 -1.10 4.64 -2.15
N THR A 188 -1.74 3.48 -2.16
CA THR A 188 -3.19 3.32 -1.94
C THR A 188 -3.56 2.91 -0.53
N ALA A 189 -2.59 2.72 0.37
CA ALA A 189 -2.85 2.42 1.76
C ALA A 189 -3.60 3.56 2.46
N ASP A 190 -4.51 3.19 3.37
CA ASP A 190 -5.24 4.14 4.19
C ASP A 190 -4.39 4.54 5.37
N ASP A 191 -4.18 5.84 5.47
CA ASP A 191 -3.38 6.44 6.53
C ASP A 191 -4.01 6.18 7.91
N LEU A 192 -3.16 5.78 8.87
CA LEU A 192 -3.54 5.43 10.23
C LEU A 192 -2.52 6.01 11.20
N GLY A 193 -2.99 6.46 12.36
CA GLY A 193 -2.11 7.02 13.38
C GLY A 193 -1.85 8.51 13.16
N ASN A 194 -0.59 8.90 13.06
CA ASN A 194 -0.24 10.28 12.74
C ASN A 194 -0.45 10.51 11.24
N PRO A 195 -0.87 11.71 10.78
CA PRO A 195 -0.95 11.97 9.35
C PRO A 195 0.39 11.76 8.61
N GLY A 196 0.35 11.02 7.52
CA GLY A 196 1.53 10.57 6.77
C GLY A 196 2.18 9.32 7.38
N PRO A 197 3.32 8.87 6.87
CA PRO A 197 3.92 7.64 7.36
C PRO A 197 4.36 7.76 8.82
N ASP A 198 4.32 6.65 9.55
CA ASP A 198 4.89 6.54 10.89
C ASP A 198 5.55 5.18 11.15
N TYR A 199 6.36 5.07 12.20
CA TYR A 199 7.07 3.83 12.52
C TYR A 199 6.19 2.72 13.10
N LYS A 200 4.88 2.94 13.26
CA LYS A 200 3.91 1.98 13.82
C LYS A 200 3.10 1.33 12.72
N TYR A 201 2.42 2.14 11.91
CA TYR A 201 1.53 1.75 10.83
C TYR A 201 2.24 1.72 9.47
N GLY A 202 3.48 2.22 9.39
CA GLY A 202 4.18 2.37 8.11
C GLY A 202 3.48 3.43 7.28
N TRP A 203 3.16 3.07 6.05
CA TRP A 203 2.36 3.87 5.13
C TRP A 203 0.84 3.65 5.27
N GLY A 204 0.40 2.78 6.20
CA GLY A 204 -1.02 2.60 6.50
C GLY A 204 -1.54 1.18 6.29
N LEU A 205 -2.86 1.04 6.34
CA LEU A 205 -3.58 -0.22 6.12
C LEU A 205 -3.73 -0.49 4.63
N MET A 206 -3.28 -1.66 4.16
CA MET A 206 -3.42 -2.04 2.76
C MET A 206 -4.88 -1.92 2.28
N ASN A 207 -5.06 -1.32 1.10
CA ASN A 207 -6.33 -1.17 0.42
C ASN A 207 -6.28 -1.81 -0.95
N THR A 208 -6.63 -3.10 -1.01
CA THR A 208 -6.60 -3.87 -2.27
C THR A 208 -7.56 -3.32 -3.31
N GLU A 209 -8.72 -2.79 -2.90
CA GLU A 209 -9.71 -2.22 -3.80
C GLU A 209 -9.20 -0.93 -4.46
N ALA A 210 -8.65 0.00 -3.67
CA ALA A 210 -8.06 1.22 -4.20
C ALA A 210 -6.86 0.93 -5.13
N ALA A 211 -6.01 -0.04 -4.78
CA ALA A 211 -4.93 -0.50 -5.66
C ALA A 211 -5.45 -1.04 -7.00
N ALA A 212 -6.50 -1.87 -6.98
CA ALA A 212 -7.11 -2.40 -8.20
C ALA A 212 -7.79 -1.29 -9.04
N ALA A 213 -8.47 -0.34 -8.39
CA ALA A 213 -9.07 0.81 -9.04
C ALA A 213 -8.01 1.65 -9.79
N LEU A 214 -6.87 1.92 -9.16
CA LEU A 214 -5.76 2.62 -9.80
C LEU A 214 -5.20 1.88 -11.02
N ILE A 215 -5.05 0.55 -10.93
CA ILE A 215 -4.61 -0.26 -12.08
C ILE A 215 -5.61 -0.11 -13.25
N LYS A 216 -6.91 -0.15 -12.95
CA LYS A 216 -7.97 -0.01 -13.95
C LYS A 216 -7.97 1.38 -14.58
N GLU A 217 -7.83 2.42 -13.77
CA GLU A 217 -7.79 3.80 -14.24
C GLU A 217 -6.57 4.05 -15.12
N HIS A 218 -5.39 3.57 -14.71
CA HIS A 218 -4.19 3.60 -15.54
C HIS A 218 -4.41 2.92 -16.91
N LYS A 219 -5.17 1.81 -16.92
CA LYS A 219 -5.50 1.08 -18.15
C LYS A 219 -6.45 1.85 -19.07
N ASP A 220 -7.33 2.66 -18.51
CA ASP A 220 -8.34 3.45 -19.23
C ASP A 220 -7.78 4.81 -19.70
N PHE A 221 -6.85 5.39 -18.93
CA PHE A 221 -6.19 6.67 -19.19
C PHE A 221 -4.65 6.51 -19.27
N PRO A 222 -4.11 5.79 -20.27
CA PRO A 222 -2.68 5.49 -20.36
C PRO A 222 -1.78 6.72 -20.58
N SER A 223 -2.35 7.88 -20.95
CA SER A 223 -1.60 9.14 -21.09
C SER A 223 -1.23 9.80 -19.77
N ASP A 224 -1.88 9.39 -18.68
CA ASP A 224 -1.88 10.17 -17.43
C ASP A 224 -0.73 9.74 -16.51
N ASN A 225 0.10 8.77 -16.94
CA ASN A 225 1.31 8.32 -16.25
C ASN A 225 1.07 7.89 -14.79
N MET A 226 -0.11 7.35 -14.49
CA MET A 226 -0.48 6.92 -13.13
C MET A 226 0.40 5.80 -12.58
N ILE A 227 0.84 4.89 -13.44
CA ILE A 227 1.81 3.84 -13.11
C ILE A 227 2.91 3.91 -14.16
N VAL A 228 4.13 4.26 -13.73
CA VAL A 228 5.30 4.34 -14.60
C VAL A 228 6.38 3.40 -14.08
N GLU A 229 6.94 2.59 -14.99
CA GLU A 229 8.19 1.88 -14.78
C GLU A 229 9.25 2.45 -15.72
N ALA A 230 10.32 3.03 -15.16
CA ALA A 230 11.38 3.70 -15.92
C ALA A 230 12.75 3.44 -15.29
N ALA A 231 13.80 4.05 -15.83
CA ALA A 231 15.14 3.95 -15.28
C ALA A 231 15.95 5.23 -15.49
N LEU A 232 16.73 5.59 -14.47
CA LEU A 232 17.75 6.63 -14.57
C LEU A 232 19.12 5.97 -14.83
N ASP A 233 19.99 6.71 -15.52
CA ASP A 233 21.36 6.31 -15.79
C ASP A 233 22.28 7.54 -15.96
N THR A 234 23.55 7.32 -16.28
CA THR A 234 24.52 8.42 -16.45
C THR A 234 24.21 9.40 -17.59
N GLY A 235 23.40 9.00 -18.56
CA GLY A 235 22.93 9.82 -19.68
C GLY A 235 21.55 10.44 -19.43
N ASN A 236 20.72 9.82 -18.58
CA ASN A 236 19.42 10.32 -18.14
C ASN A 236 19.39 10.48 -16.61
N THR A 237 19.72 11.68 -16.12
CA THR A 237 19.83 11.94 -14.68
C THR A 237 18.53 12.36 -14.01
N GLY A 238 17.43 12.44 -14.76
CA GLY A 238 16.11 12.67 -14.19
C GLY A 238 15.02 12.74 -15.25
N ASP A 239 13.85 12.23 -14.87
CA ASP A 239 12.63 12.25 -15.68
C ASP A 239 11.62 13.26 -15.10
N THR A 240 10.72 13.73 -15.95
CA THR A 240 9.63 14.63 -15.55
C THR A 240 8.31 14.17 -16.16
N TYR A 241 7.28 14.14 -15.33
CA TYR A 241 5.93 13.75 -15.69
C TYR A 241 4.98 14.92 -15.43
N ALA A 242 4.13 15.22 -16.39
CA ALA A 242 3.08 16.21 -16.25
C ALA A 242 1.82 15.52 -15.71
N VAL A 243 1.22 16.10 -14.68
CA VAL A 243 -0.05 15.65 -14.08
C VAL A 243 -0.99 16.85 -14.04
N ASP A 244 -2.11 16.75 -14.75
CA ASP A 244 -3.17 17.75 -14.68
C ASP A 244 -4.03 17.49 -13.44
N TRP A 245 -4.23 18.52 -12.62
CA TRP A 245 -4.98 18.42 -11.37
C TRP A 245 -5.89 19.64 -11.19
N ASP A 246 -7.10 19.43 -10.69
CA ASP A 246 -8.08 20.51 -10.47
C ASP A 246 -7.92 21.24 -9.13
N GLY A 247 -7.10 20.69 -8.23
CA GLY A 247 -6.78 21.25 -6.93
C GLY A 247 -7.83 20.98 -5.83
N THR A 248 -8.87 20.20 -6.10
CA THR A 248 -10.04 20.03 -5.20
C THR A 248 -9.99 18.78 -4.32
N GLY A 249 -9.29 17.72 -4.74
CA GLY A 249 -9.01 16.51 -3.94
C GLY A 249 -7.59 16.47 -3.36
N GLU A 250 -7.04 15.28 -3.14
CA GLU A 250 -5.61 15.10 -2.80
C GLU A 250 -4.79 14.85 -4.07
N PHE A 251 -3.52 15.27 -4.08
CA PHE A 251 -2.56 14.80 -5.08
C PHE A 251 -1.42 14.08 -4.37
N ARG A 252 -1.24 12.81 -4.72
CA ARG A 252 -0.19 11.93 -4.20
C ARG A 252 0.72 11.46 -5.33
N ALA A 253 2.02 11.41 -5.05
CA ALA A 253 2.99 10.70 -5.87
C ALA A 253 3.86 9.81 -4.98
N THR A 254 4.11 8.56 -5.37
CA THR A 254 4.95 7.61 -4.64
C THR A 254 6.00 7.04 -5.59
N LEU A 255 7.26 7.32 -5.30
CA LEU A 255 8.43 6.75 -5.94
C LEU A 255 8.88 5.53 -5.13
N CYS A 256 9.13 4.41 -5.80
CA CYS A 256 9.65 3.19 -5.17
C CYS A 256 10.67 2.52 -6.09
N TRP A 257 11.77 2.02 -5.53
CA TRP A 257 12.77 1.28 -6.29
C TRP A 257 13.34 0.10 -5.52
N THR A 258 13.74 -0.93 -6.28
CA THR A 258 14.53 -2.05 -5.76
C THR A 258 16.00 -1.61 -5.73
N ASP A 259 16.47 -1.19 -4.56
CA ASP A 259 17.81 -0.64 -4.34
C ASP A 259 18.88 -1.75 -4.31
N PRO A 260 20.13 -1.54 -4.76
CA PRO A 260 21.19 -2.51 -4.56
C PRO A 260 21.39 -2.85 -3.08
N PRO A 261 21.92 -4.03 -2.74
CA PRO A 261 22.17 -4.41 -1.36
C PRO A 261 23.10 -3.42 -0.66
N GLY A 262 22.66 -2.92 0.50
CA GLY A 262 23.45 -2.03 1.37
C GLY A 262 24.62 -2.74 2.05
N THR A 263 25.41 -1.97 2.79
CA THR A 263 26.53 -2.51 3.59
C THR A 263 26.01 -3.09 4.90
N GLU A 264 26.24 -4.39 5.12
CA GLU A 264 25.90 -5.07 6.37
C GLU A 264 26.65 -4.49 7.57
N SER A 265 26.05 -4.58 8.76
CA SER A 265 26.67 -4.16 10.01
C SER A 265 26.52 -5.21 11.10
N GLU A 266 27.57 -5.35 11.89
CA GLU A 266 27.59 -6.13 13.14
C GLU A 266 27.59 -5.21 14.38
N VAL A 267 27.65 -3.90 14.16
CA VAL A 267 27.60 -2.88 15.21
C VAL A 267 26.16 -2.80 15.72
N LEU A 268 26.00 -2.72 17.05
CA LEU A 268 24.70 -2.49 17.68
C LEU A 268 24.25 -1.05 17.40
N ASP A 269 22.99 -0.87 17.01
CA ASP A 269 22.33 0.41 16.73
C ASP A 269 23.11 1.28 15.73
N ASP A 270 23.55 0.65 14.62
CA ASP A 270 24.31 1.35 13.58
C ASP A 270 23.44 2.27 12.73
N THR A 271 23.52 3.56 13.00
CA THR A 271 22.74 4.61 12.34
C THR A 271 23.22 5.00 10.94
N SER A 272 24.26 4.35 10.40
CA SER A 272 24.71 4.63 9.04
C SER A 272 23.70 4.15 8.00
N SER A 273 23.27 5.07 7.12
CA SER A 273 22.29 4.78 6.05
C SER A 273 22.66 3.52 5.27
N LYS A 274 21.66 2.67 5.04
CA LYS A 274 21.80 1.46 4.22
C LYS A 274 21.34 1.67 2.79
N LEU A 275 20.85 2.87 2.43
CA LEU A 275 20.49 3.25 1.07
C LEU A 275 21.76 3.33 0.19
N VAL A 276 21.68 2.84 -1.05
CA VAL A 276 22.81 2.81 -1.99
C VAL A 276 22.60 3.77 -3.13
N ASN A 277 21.48 3.66 -3.85
CA ASN A 277 21.11 4.59 -4.90
C ASN A 277 20.05 5.55 -4.35
N ASP A 278 20.43 6.81 -4.20
CA ASP A 278 19.61 7.88 -3.64
C ASP A 278 18.80 8.55 -4.76
N LEU A 279 17.51 8.18 -4.89
CA LEU A 279 16.57 8.78 -5.83
C LEU A 279 15.71 9.82 -5.12
N ASP A 280 15.44 10.92 -5.81
CA ASP A 280 14.65 12.06 -5.32
C ASP A 280 13.36 12.25 -6.12
N LEU A 281 12.26 12.41 -5.40
CA LEU A 281 10.94 12.80 -5.86
C LEU A 281 10.65 14.25 -5.47
N ARG A 282 10.25 15.08 -6.43
CA ARG A 282 9.73 16.43 -6.17
C ARG A 282 8.49 16.68 -7.00
N ILE A 283 7.52 17.38 -6.43
CA ILE A 283 6.37 17.92 -7.19
C ILE A 283 6.51 19.44 -7.25
N THR A 284 6.32 20.02 -8.42
CA THR A 284 6.29 21.47 -8.61
C THR A 284 4.97 21.90 -9.23
N GLY A 285 4.32 22.88 -8.61
CA GLY A 285 3.04 23.42 -9.06
C GLY A 285 3.11 24.25 -10.35
N PRO A 286 1.94 24.65 -10.88
CA PRO A 286 1.84 25.42 -12.12
C PRO A 286 2.67 26.71 -12.08
N GLY A 287 3.44 26.97 -13.14
CA GLY A 287 4.34 28.13 -13.20
C GLY A 287 5.66 27.97 -12.44
N GLY A 288 5.97 26.76 -11.94
CA GLY A 288 7.25 26.44 -11.32
C GLY A 288 7.30 26.64 -9.80
N SER A 289 6.14 26.83 -9.16
CA SER A 289 6.01 27.05 -7.71
C SER A 289 4.56 26.79 -7.27
N PRO A 290 4.31 26.32 -6.03
CA PRO A 290 5.28 25.91 -5.01
C PRO A 290 5.93 24.55 -5.33
N THR A 291 7.01 24.23 -4.62
CA THR A 291 7.64 22.90 -4.66
C THR A 291 7.28 22.13 -3.40
N TYR A 292 6.93 20.86 -3.56
CA TYR A 292 6.57 19.93 -2.50
C TYR A 292 7.64 18.84 -2.40
N ASN A 293 8.04 18.55 -1.16
CA ASN A 293 9.06 17.57 -0.81
C ASN A 293 8.40 16.32 -0.23
N PRO A 294 9.08 15.16 -0.31
CA PRO A 294 8.55 13.91 0.21
C PRO A 294 8.52 13.92 1.74
N TYR A 295 7.77 12.98 2.30
CA TYR A 295 7.78 12.73 3.73
C TYR A 295 9.14 12.24 4.23
N THR A 296 9.49 12.66 5.45
CA THR A 296 10.64 12.19 6.21
C THR A 296 10.26 12.07 7.69
N LEU A 297 10.87 11.12 8.40
CA LEU A 297 10.67 10.89 9.83
C LEU A 297 11.93 11.19 10.63
N ASN A 298 11.76 11.48 11.92
CA ASN A 298 12.86 11.68 12.84
C ASN A 298 13.14 10.39 13.64
N PRO A 299 14.15 9.59 13.28
CA PRO A 299 14.43 8.34 14.00
C PRO A 299 14.87 8.55 15.44
N ALA A 300 15.40 9.74 15.79
CA ALA A 300 15.74 10.07 17.17
C ALA A 300 14.51 10.38 18.05
N ASN A 301 13.34 10.60 17.46
CA ASN A 301 12.08 10.81 18.17
C ASN A 301 10.93 10.06 17.47
N PRO A 302 10.92 8.72 17.49
CA PRO A 302 10.12 7.91 16.57
C PRO A 302 8.59 8.00 16.78
N SER A 303 8.13 8.66 17.85
CA SER A 303 6.70 8.89 18.08
C SER A 303 6.16 10.17 17.43
N VAL A 304 7.01 11.08 16.94
CA VAL A 304 6.57 12.35 16.34
C VAL A 304 6.04 12.13 14.93
N ALA A 305 5.09 12.97 14.50
CA ALA A 305 4.54 12.92 13.16
C ALA A 305 5.60 13.21 12.09
N ALA A 306 5.38 12.68 10.89
CA ALA A 306 6.22 12.97 9.74
C ALA A 306 6.26 14.47 9.41
N THR A 307 7.40 14.91 8.89
CA THR A 307 7.55 16.21 8.24
C THR A 307 7.88 15.98 6.77
N THR A 308 8.11 17.06 6.02
CA THR A 308 8.53 16.97 4.62
C THR A 308 9.95 17.50 4.46
N GLY A 309 10.76 16.87 3.62
CA GLY A 309 12.15 17.24 3.37
C GLY A 309 12.82 16.23 2.44
N ASP A 310 14.14 16.35 2.26
CA ASP A 310 14.90 15.35 1.51
C ASP A 310 14.93 14.04 2.32
N ASN A 311 14.48 12.93 1.73
CA ASN A 311 14.57 11.62 2.37
C ASN A 311 15.79 10.87 1.84
N THR A 312 16.80 10.70 2.69
CA THR A 312 18.08 10.07 2.33
C THR A 312 18.25 8.66 2.90
N LEU A 313 17.16 8.08 3.42
CA LEU A 313 17.16 6.79 4.11
C LEU A 313 16.34 5.74 3.37
N ASP A 314 15.14 6.10 2.91
CA ASP A 314 14.18 5.14 2.38
C ASP A 314 14.31 4.95 0.87
N ASN A 315 14.07 3.72 0.40
CA ASN A 315 13.88 3.43 -1.03
C ASN A 315 12.42 3.57 -1.50
N VAL A 316 11.66 4.36 -0.74
CA VAL A 316 10.29 4.79 -1.02
C VAL A 316 10.17 6.24 -0.61
N GLU A 317 9.79 7.10 -1.55
CA GLU A 317 9.45 8.48 -1.26
C GLU A 317 8.00 8.75 -1.64
N GLN A 318 7.25 9.47 -0.81
CA GLN A 318 5.91 9.91 -1.13
C GLN A 318 5.76 11.39 -0.87
N VAL A 319 5.22 12.11 -1.87
CA VAL A 319 4.74 13.48 -1.73
C VAL A 319 3.22 13.42 -1.67
N TYR A 320 2.65 14.03 -0.64
CA TYR A 320 1.21 14.22 -0.48
C TYR A 320 0.89 15.71 -0.44
N ILE A 321 -0.08 16.11 -1.24
CA ILE A 321 -0.56 17.49 -1.34
C ILE A 321 -2.07 17.46 -1.06
N PRO A 322 -2.55 18.01 0.07
CA PRO A 322 -3.99 18.12 0.30
C PRO A 322 -4.61 19.13 -0.68
N ALA A 323 -5.93 19.17 -0.78
CA ALA A 323 -6.65 20.14 -1.59
C ALA A 323 -6.12 21.57 -1.40
N THR A 324 -5.69 22.19 -2.50
CA THR A 324 -5.09 23.54 -2.50
C THR A 324 -5.98 24.58 -3.15
N GLY A 325 -6.94 24.16 -3.98
CA GLY A 325 -7.70 25.00 -4.90
C GLY A 325 -6.87 25.55 -6.07
N LEU A 326 -5.62 25.12 -6.24
CA LEU A 326 -4.74 25.53 -7.33
C LEU A 326 -4.80 24.51 -8.47
N ALA A 327 -5.68 24.75 -9.43
CA ALA A 327 -5.75 23.93 -10.64
C ALA A 327 -4.57 24.19 -11.58
N GLY A 328 -4.14 23.16 -12.30
CA GLY A 328 -3.23 23.26 -13.43
C GLY A 328 -2.34 22.03 -13.59
N THR A 329 -1.36 22.14 -14.47
CA THR A 329 -0.37 21.07 -14.70
C THR A 329 0.75 21.15 -13.67
N TYR A 330 0.86 20.12 -12.86
CA TYR A 330 1.95 19.90 -11.93
C TYR A 330 3.05 19.07 -12.61
N THR A 331 4.30 19.33 -12.23
CA THR A 331 5.45 18.54 -12.71
C THR A 331 5.93 17.64 -11.58
N VAL A 332 5.84 16.32 -11.78
CA VAL A 332 6.46 15.32 -10.92
C VAL A 332 7.83 15.01 -11.50
N LYS A 333 8.89 15.22 -10.72
CA LYS A 333 10.27 14.97 -11.13
C LYS A 333 10.85 13.83 -10.31
N VAL A 334 11.46 12.87 -11.00
CA VAL A 334 12.29 11.81 -10.42
C VAL A 334 13.73 12.06 -10.86
N SER A 335 14.67 12.11 -9.93
CA SER A 335 16.10 12.28 -10.21
C SER A 335 16.95 11.46 -9.25
N TYR A 336 18.28 11.52 -9.36
CA TYR A 336 19.18 10.91 -8.37
C TYR A 336 20.30 11.87 -7.94
N ILE A 337 20.84 11.65 -6.74
CA ILE A 337 22.01 12.36 -6.22
C ILE A 337 23.27 11.49 -6.39
N GLY A 338 24.38 12.15 -6.73
CA GLY A 338 25.69 11.50 -6.75
C GLY A 338 25.87 10.54 -7.90
N THR A 339 26.06 9.26 -7.60
CA THR A 339 26.38 8.21 -8.58
C THR A 339 25.56 6.96 -8.35
N LEU A 340 24.96 6.42 -9.42
CA LEU A 340 24.27 5.15 -9.37
C LEU A 340 25.26 3.97 -9.36
N THR A 341 25.14 3.11 -8.36
CA THR A 341 25.76 1.78 -8.38
C THR A 341 25.26 1.01 -9.60
N ASN A 342 26.17 0.33 -10.31
CA ASN A 342 25.93 -0.34 -11.60
C ASN A 342 25.52 0.59 -12.77
N GLY A 343 25.60 1.92 -12.58
CA GLY A 343 25.38 2.90 -13.64
C GLY A 343 23.92 3.12 -14.06
N THR A 344 22.97 2.41 -13.45
CA THR A 344 21.53 2.56 -13.70
C THR A 344 20.70 2.14 -12.49
N GLN A 345 19.54 2.75 -12.33
CA GLN A 345 18.54 2.37 -11.33
C GLN A 345 17.16 2.44 -11.97
N ALA A 346 16.48 1.30 -12.02
CA ALA A 346 15.07 1.25 -12.40
C ALA A 346 14.19 1.69 -11.21
N TYR A 347 13.10 2.37 -11.50
CA TYR A 347 12.15 2.83 -10.49
C TYR A 347 10.72 2.67 -10.98
N SER A 348 9.80 2.70 -10.02
CA SER A 348 8.37 2.77 -10.24
C SER A 348 7.84 4.07 -9.65
N LEU A 349 7.03 4.80 -10.41
CA LEU A 349 6.33 6.00 -9.95
C LEU A 349 4.83 5.75 -10.04
N ILE A 350 4.14 5.99 -8.93
CA ILE A 350 2.69 5.91 -8.82
C ILE A 350 2.15 7.31 -8.56
N THR A 351 1.20 7.79 -9.37
CA THR A 351 0.56 9.10 -9.17
C THR A 351 -0.95 8.99 -9.24
N ALA A 352 -1.64 9.70 -8.35
CA ALA A 352 -3.08 9.87 -8.38
C ALA A 352 -3.42 11.29 -7.92
N ALA A 353 -4.20 11.99 -8.74
CA ALA A 353 -4.72 13.31 -8.47
C ALA A 353 -6.24 13.19 -8.34
N ASP A 354 -6.76 13.74 -7.25
CA ASP A 354 -8.11 13.60 -6.72
C ASP A 354 -8.41 12.22 -6.10
N GLU A 355 -9.20 12.22 -5.03
CA GLU A 355 -9.57 10.99 -4.31
C GLU A 355 -10.34 10.08 -5.26
N TYR A 356 -9.88 8.84 -5.38
CA TYR A 356 -10.44 7.83 -6.29
C TYR A 356 -11.97 7.87 -6.26
N VAL A 357 -12.55 8.39 -7.34
CA VAL A 357 -13.95 8.17 -7.63
C VAL A 357 -14.05 6.75 -8.20
N CYS A 358 -13.80 5.75 -7.35
CA CYS A 358 -14.52 4.49 -7.52
C CYS A 358 -16.00 4.91 -7.53
N CYS A 359 -16.71 4.58 -8.61
CA CYS A 359 -18.13 4.88 -8.88
C CYS A 359 -18.81 5.66 -7.72
N PRO A 360 -19.04 6.98 -7.79
CA PRO A 360 -19.29 7.86 -6.63
C PRO A 360 -20.62 7.59 -5.91
N THR A 361 -21.29 6.49 -6.21
CA THR A 361 -22.65 6.18 -5.80
C THR A 361 -22.79 4.76 -5.32
N THR A 362 -22.00 4.36 -4.31
CA THR A 362 -22.62 3.50 -3.29
C THR A 362 -23.73 4.30 -2.62
N ILE A 363 -24.98 3.87 -2.82
CA ILE A 363 -26.17 4.45 -2.16
C ILE A 363 -25.91 4.50 -0.65
N SER A 364 -25.66 5.72 -0.13
CA SER A 364 -25.24 5.94 1.26
C SER A 364 -26.41 6.23 2.20
N SER A 365 -27.64 6.30 1.68
CA SER A 365 -28.84 6.30 2.51
C SER A 365 -29.97 5.54 1.85
N TYR A 366 -30.46 4.51 2.55
CA TYR A 366 -31.72 3.86 2.22
C TYR A 366 -32.87 4.45 3.05
N PRO A 367 -34.06 4.59 2.46
CA PRO A 367 -34.38 4.23 1.07
C PRO A 367 -34.10 5.38 0.10
N TYR A 368 -33.08 5.25 -0.75
CA TYR A 368 -33.08 5.95 -2.03
C TYR A 368 -34.19 5.32 -2.88
N ALA A 369 -35.27 6.07 -3.07
CA ALA A 369 -36.38 5.67 -3.91
C ALA A 369 -36.27 6.44 -5.23
N GLU A 370 -35.82 5.76 -6.28
CA GLU A 370 -35.91 6.26 -7.65
C GLU A 370 -37.04 5.51 -8.35
N GLY A 371 -38.17 6.18 -8.48
CA GLY A 371 -39.37 5.62 -9.12
C GLY A 371 -39.40 5.85 -10.62
N PHE A 372 -38.43 6.57 -11.21
CA PHE A 372 -38.37 6.95 -12.62
C PHE A 372 -39.60 7.73 -13.10
N GLU A 373 -40.36 8.36 -12.20
CA GLU A 373 -41.54 9.16 -12.54
C GLU A 373 -41.13 10.53 -13.13
N ASP A 374 -39.97 11.06 -12.74
CA ASP A 374 -39.44 12.36 -13.16
C ASP A 374 -38.13 12.25 -13.96
N GLY A 375 -38.09 11.32 -14.92
CA GLY A 375 -36.92 11.11 -15.76
C GLY A 375 -36.05 9.94 -15.30
N PHE A 376 -34.77 9.97 -15.66
CA PHE A 376 -33.78 8.95 -15.25
C PHE A 376 -33.20 9.23 -13.86
N GLY A 377 -33.58 10.34 -13.23
CA GLY A 377 -32.96 10.79 -11.99
C GLY A 377 -31.47 11.05 -12.21
N TYR A 378 -30.63 10.38 -11.41
CA TYR A 378 -29.18 10.42 -11.54
C TYR A 378 -28.61 9.43 -12.56
N TRP A 379 -29.44 8.56 -13.16
CA TRP A 379 -28.98 7.62 -14.17
C TRP A 379 -28.76 8.34 -15.51
N VAL A 380 -27.71 7.94 -16.22
CA VAL A 380 -27.40 8.39 -17.58
C VAL A 380 -27.08 7.17 -18.43
N ASN A 381 -27.47 7.17 -19.70
CA ASN A 381 -27.01 6.14 -20.63
C ASN A 381 -25.52 6.30 -20.88
N ALA A 382 -24.84 5.18 -21.09
CA ALA A 382 -23.43 5.20 -21.44
C ALA A 382 -23.24 5.73 -22.88
N ASP A 383 -22.14 6.42 -23.13
CA ASP A 383 -21.75 6.75 -24.50
C ASP A 383 -20.97 5.56 -25.11
N GLY A 384 -21.23 5.24 -26.38
CA GLY A 384 -20.45 4.25 -27.15
C GLY A 384 -20.93 2.80 -27.01
N ASP A 385 -22.15 2.59 -26.52
CA ASP A 385 -22.83 1.30 -26.45
C ASP A 385 -23.70 1.02 -27.70
N ASP A 386 -24.41 -0.11 -27.71
CA ASP A 386 -25.24 -0.56 -28.84
C ASP A 386 -26.73 -0.23 -28.66
N ILE A 387 -27.16 0.10 -27.44
CA ILE A 387 -28.56 0.32 -27.09
C ILE A 387 -28.74 1.04 -25.75
N ASP A 388 -29.49 2.14 -25.80
CA ASP A 388 -29.89 2.92 -24.64
C ASP A 388 -30.97 2.24 -23.77
N TRP A 389 -30.88 2.41 -22.46
CA TRP A 389 -32.02 2.22 -21.57
C TRP A 389 -33.09 3.27 -21.85
N THR A 390 -34.36 2.91 -21.65
CA THR A 390 -35.51 3.80 -21.85
C THR A 390 -36.47 3.72 -20.66
N ARG A 391 -37.27 4.77 -20.45
CA ARG A 391 -38.40 4.73 -19.51
C ARG A 391 -39.60 4.13 -20.22
N HIS A 392 -40.19 3.08 -19.63
CA HIS A 392 -41.36 2.41 -20.18
C HIS A 392 -42.54 2.41 -19.20
N THR A 393 -43.76 2.34 -19.74
CA THR A 393 -45.00 2.26 -18.96
C THR A 393 -45.88 1.11 -19.43
N GLY A 394 -46.58 0.47 -18.50
CA GLY A 394 -47.40 -0.70 -18.76
C GLY A 394 -46.58 -1.97 -19.00
N SER A 395 -47.18 -2.95 -19.68
CA SER A 395 -46.53 -4.23 -19.94
C SER A 395 -45.42 -4.08 -20.98
N THR A 396 -44.40 -4.93 -20.88
CA THR A 396 -43.35 -5.02 -21.90
C THR A 396 -43.95 -5.38 -23.27
N PRO A 397 -43.36 -4.91 -24.38
CA PRO A 397 -43.76 -5.28 -25.73
C PRO A 397 -43.64 -6.79 -26.04
N SER A 398 -42.65 -7.47 -25.46
CA SER A 398 -42.43 -8.90 -25.63
C SER A 398 -43.30 -9.74 -24.68
N THR A 399 -43.82 -10.87 -25.19
CA THR A 399 -44.69 -11.75 -24.39
C THR A 399 -43.90 -12.52 -23.34
N ASN A 400 -44.45 -12.66 -22.12
CA ASN A 400 -43.83 -13.38 -21.00
C ASN A 400 -42.48 -12.81 -20.54
N THR A 401 -42.23 -11.52 -20.74
CA THR A 401 -41.03 -10.83 -20.24
C THR A 401 -41.45 -9.67 -19.33
N GLY A 402 -40.58 -9.28 -18.39
CA GLY A 402 -40.74 -8.07 -17.57
C GLY A 402 -42.06 -7.91 -16.80
N PRO A 403 -42.28 -6.72 -16.20
CA PRO A 403 -43.45 -6.45 -15.39
C PRO A 403 -44.65 -5.99 -16.23
N SER A 404 -45.87 -6.20 -15.71
CA SER A 404 -47.10 -5.69 -16.35
C SER A 404 -47.33 -4.18 -16.13
N SER A 405 -46.65 -3.61 -15.14
CA SER A 405 -46.69 -2.20 -14.73
C SER A 405 -45.51 -1.89 -13.81
N ALA A 406 -45.14 -0.62 -13.66
CA ALA A 406 -44.13 -0.20 -12.69
C ALA A 406 -44.56 -0.52 -11.24
N TYR A 407 -43.56 -0.66 -10.35
CA TYR A 407 -43.78 -0.97 -8.92
C TYR A 407 -44.18 0.28 -8.10
N GLU A 408 -43.51 1.41 -8.32
CA GLU A 408 -43.71 2.64 -7.52
C GLU A 408 -44.65 3.67 -8.17
N GLY A 409 -45.03 3.47 -9.43
CA GLY A 409 -45.80 4.46 -10.20
C GLY A 409 -46.18 4.01 -11.60
N SER A 410 -45.84 4.83 -12.59
CA SER A 410 -46.16 4.62 -14.01
C SER A 410 -44.96 4.12 -14.83
N TYR A 411 -43.74 4.41 -14.39
CA TYR A 411 -42.52 4.24 -15.17
C TYR A 411 -41.52 3.28 -14.50
N TYR A 412 -40.77 2.57 -15.33
CA TYR A 412 -39.61 1.77 -14.94
C TYR A 412 -38.55 1.85 -16.05
N LEU A 413 -37.29 1.60 -15.70
CA LEU A 413 -36.22 1.44 -16.70
C LEU A 413 -36.39 0.12 -17.44
N TYR A 414 -36.27 0.21 -18.75
CA TYR A 414 -36.56 -0.88 -19.66
C TYR A 414 -35.60 -0.87 -20.86
N ILE A 415 -35.19 -2.07 -21.22
CA ILE A 415 -34.50 -2.37 -22.46
C ILE A 415 -35.14 -3.59 -23.11
N GLU A 416 -35.41 -3.52 -24.41
CA GLU A 416 -35.98 -4.67 -25.13
C GLU A 416 -34.89 -5.70 -25.37
N SER A 417 -35.02 -6.88 -24.78
CA SER A 417 -34.06 -7.98 -24.98
C SER A 417 -34.39 -8.85 -26.19
N THR A 418 -35.54 -8.65 -26.82
CA THR A 418 -35.95 -9.41 -28.01
C THR A 418 -35.58 -8.72 -29.33
N SER A 419 -35.85 -9.38 -30.44
CA SER A 419 -35.51 -8.90 -31.79
C SER A 419 -35.92 -7.44 -32.01
N PRO A 420 -35.01 -6.57 -32.49
CA PRO A 420 -33.76 -6.89 -33.18
C PRO A 420 -32.52 -7.05 -32.27
N ASN A 421 -32.68 -7.05 -30.95
CA ASN A 421 -31.56 -7.17 -30.02
C ASN A 421 -31.09 -8.62 -29.86
N ASN A 422 -29.82 -8.79 -29.51
CA ASN A 422 -29.14 -10.08 -29.39
C ASN A 422 -28.10 -10.03 -28.24
N PRO A 423 -27.59 -11.17 -27.77
CA PRO A 423 -26.70 -11.22 -26.60
C PRO A 423 -25.35 -10.49 -26.73
N ASP A 424 -24.95 -10.11 -27.95
CA ASP A 424 -23.65 -9.47 -28.19
C ASP A 424 -23.71 -7.93 -28.05
N LYS A 425 -24.92 -7.36 -27.90
CA LYS A 425 -25.11 -5.92 -27.70
C LYS A 425 -24.83 -5.51 -26.25
N ILE A 426 -24.18 -4.37 -26.07
CA ILE A 426 -23.89 -3.76 -24.77
C ILE A 426 -24.81 -2.54 -24.58
N ALA A 427 -25.28 -2.33 -23.35
CA ALA A 427 -26.19 -1.28 -22.91
C ALA A 427 -25.69 -0.61 -21.63
#